data_AF-A0A9D7VXT6-F1
#
_entry.id   AF-A0A9D7VXT6-F1
#
_cell.length_a   1.000
_cell.length_b   1.000
_cell.length_c   1.000
_cell.angle_alpha   90.00
_cell.angle_beta   90.00
_cell.angle_gamma   90.00
#
_symmetry.space_group_name_H-M   'P 1'
#
loop_
_entity.id
_entity.type
_entity.pdbx_description
1 polymer ?
#
loop_
_entity_poly.entity_id
_entity_poly.type
_entity_poly.pdbx_seq_one_letter_code
_entity_poly.pdbx_strand_id
1 'polypeptide(L)'
;MLNTYAPKEAFWLTLNNEAGEIVAVIAARLNDLGSQPLTRHLEAYWTRCYRSEGGHPVAVRRQDDLFSDAITGRIVYLGSCSFPCTGAAAIFSSAVPIGQVVAFNLFEPDYLYAWMRPVHIERVCILDGVQRGAPPRDPLGERACSIDNDLAIVGNSAREGYRMIRLISEGFL
;
A
#
# COMPACT_ATOMS: atom_id res chain seq x y z
N MET A 1 4.91 10.18 -18.22
CA MET A 1 5.60 9.71 -17.01
C MET A 1 6.19 8.34 -17.34
N LEU A 2 7.51 8.21 -17.42
CA LEU A 2 8.18 6.95 -17.77
C LEU A 2 8.17 6.06 -16.53
N ASN A 3 7.49 4.91 -16.58
CA ASN A 3 7.49 3.95 -15.46
C ASN A 3 8.82 3.18 -15.51
N THR A 4 9.76 3.49 -14.62
CA THR A 4 11.14 2.96 -14.64
C THR A 4 11.31 1.62 -13.92
N TYR A 5 10.23 0.89 -13.63
CA TYR A 5 10.33 -0.37 -12.90
C TYR A 5 10.63 -1.53 -13.83
N ALA A 6 11.54 -2.41 -13.41
CA ALA A 6 11.72 -3.67 -14.11
C ALA A 6 10.45 -4.53 -13.94
N PRO A 7 10.02 -5.29 -14.96
CA PRO A 7 8.85 -6.18 -14.85
C PRO A 7 8.92 -7.19 -13.69
N LYS A 8 10.11 -7.42 -13.12
CA LYS A 8 10.33 -8.32 -11.98
C LYS A 8 10.04 -7.68 -10.61
N GLU A 9 9.84 -6.37 -10.56
CA GLU A 9 9.70 -5.61 -9.32
C GLU A 9 8.28 -5.07 -9.12
N ALA A 10 7.37 -5.35 -10.06
CA ALA A 10 5.98 -4.91 -9.97
C ALA A 10 5.05 -5.87 -10.70
N PHE A 11 3.80 -5.93 -10.24
CA PHE A 11 2.72 -6.58 -10.97
C PHE A 11 1.43 -5.75 -10.91
N TRP A 12 0.52 -6.07 -11.82
CA TRP A 12 -0.85 -5.58 -11.84
C TRP A 12 -1.80 -6.76 -11.96
N LEU A 13 -2.85 -6.76 -11.14
CA LEU A 13 -3.97 -7.68 -11.24
C LEU A 13 -5.19 -6.89 -11.69
N THR A 14 -5.89 -7.41 -12.68
CA THR A 14 -7.19 -6.91 -13.13
C THR A 14 -8.24 -7.96 -12.82
N LEU A 15 -9.28 -7.58 -12.10
CA LEU A 15 -10.48 -8.39 -11.93
C LEU A 15 -11.51 -7.91 -12.94
N ASN A 16 -12.03 -8.85 -13.72
CA ASN A 16 -13.02 -8.58 -14.75
C ASN A 16 -14.36 -9.21 -14.37
N ASN A 17 -15.48 -8.56 -14.69
CA ASN A 17 -16.80 -9.18 -14.61
C ASN A 17 -17.04 -10.16 -15.78
N GLU A 18 -18.22 -10.79 -15.81
CA GLU A 18 -18.60 -11.73 -16.88
C GLU A 18 -18.63 -11.09 -18.28
N ALA A 19 -18.86 -9.78 -18.36
CA ALA A 19 -18.81 -9.01 -19.61
C ALA A 19 -17.38 -8.64 -20.04
N GLY A 20 -16.36 -9.00 -19.25
CA GLY A 20 -14.96 -8.67 -19.51
C GLY A 20 -14.55 -7.26 -19.07
N GLU A 21 -15.41 -6.53 -18.36
CA GLU A 21 -15.13 -5.17 -17.89
C GLU A 21 -14.30 -5.20 -16.60
N ILE A 22 -13.32 -4.31 -16.49
CA ILE A 22 -12.47 -4.20 -15.31
C ILE A 22 -13.28 -3.63 -14.14
N VAL A 23 -13.48 -4.44 -13.10
CA VAL A 23 -14.16 -4.04 -11.86
C VAL A 23 -13.20 -3.78 -10.71
N ALA A 24 -11.96 -4.25 -10.82
CA ALA A 24 -10.89 -3.85 -9.92
C ALA A 24 -9.51 -3.93 -10.57
N VAL A 25 -8.62 -3.02 -10.16
CA VAL A 25 -7.18 -3.10 -10.45
C VAL A 25 -6.45 -3.08 -9.11
N ILE A 26 -5.44 -3.94 -8.97
CA ILE A 26 -4.49 -3.91 -7.85
C ILE A 26 -3.09 -3.86 -8.43
N ALA A 27 -2.24 -2.99 -7.90
CA ALA A 27 -0.82 -2.97 -8.25
C ALA A 27 0.02 -3.26 -7.01
N ALA A 28 1.13 -3.95 -7.20
CA ALA A 28 2.14 -4.10 -6.16
C ALA A 28 3.52 -3.76 -6.71
N ARG A 29 4.37 -3.23 -5.83
CA ARG A 29 5.75 -2.91 -6.14
C ARG A 29 6.67 -3.42 -5.03
N LEU A 30 7.66 -4.23 -5.38
CA LEU A 30 8.76 -4.60 -4.50
C LEU A 30 9.78 -3.46 -4.43
N ASN A 31 10.28 -3.19 -3.23
CA ASN A 31 11.39 -2.29 -2.97
C ASN A 31 12.32 -3.00 -1.99
N ASP A 32 13.61 -3.04 -2.27
CA ASP A 32 14.60 -3.49 -1.30
C ASP A 32 15.17 -2.27 -0.58
N LEU A 33 14.85 -2.14 0.71
CA LEU A 33 15.33 -1.05 1.54
C LEU A 33 16.65 -1.38 2.26
N GLY A 34 17.08 -2.64 2.26
CA GLY A 34 18.17 -3.10 3.14
C GLY A 34 17.90 -2.70 4.60
N SER A 35 18.82 -1.99 5.24
CA SER A 35 18.66 -1.50 6.61
C SER A 35 17.93 -0.16 6.73
N GLN A 36 17.48 0.44 5.61
CA GLN A 36 16.79 1.72 5.64
C GLN A 36 15.35 1.55 6.14
N PRO A 37 14.89 2.35 7.13
CA PRO A 37 13.50 2.34 7.56
C PRO A 37 12.52 2.81 6.48
N LEU A 38 11.31 2.28 6.48
CA LEU A 38 10.23 2.68 5.57
C LEU A 38 9.94 4.18 5.70
N THR A 39 9.94 4.75 6.90
CA THR A 39 9.76 6.21 7.11
C THR A 39 10.72 7.04 6.27
N ARG A 40 12.02 6.70 6.30
CA ARG A 40 13.06 7.39 5.52
C ARG A 40 12.85 7.20 4.02
N HIS A 41 12.45 6.00 3.61
CA HIS A 41 12.12 5.74 2.20
C HIS A 41 10.96 6.60 1.73
N LEU A 42 9.89 6.67 2.52
CA LEU A 42 8.72 7.47 2.22
C LEU A 42 9.08 8.96 2.19
N GLU A 43 9.77 9.50 3.20
CA GLU A 43 10.25 10.90 3.22
C GLU A 43 10.95 11.26 1.90
N ALA A 44 11.93 10.46 1.48
CA ALA A 44 12.66 10.68 0.23
C ALA A 44 11.78 10.54 -1.02
N TYR A 45 10.90 9.53 -1.05
CA TYR A 45 9.98 9.29 -2.17
C TYR A 45 9.02 10.46 -2.36
N TRP A 46 8.37 10.93 -1.29
CA TRP A 46 7.40 12.02 -1.32
C TRP A 46 8.04 13.33 -1.79
N THR A 47 9.18 13.70 -1.19
CA THR A 47 9.92 14.91 -1.54
C THR A 47 10.42 14.89 -2.99
N ARG A 48 10.68 13.71 -3.56
CA ARG A 48 11.06 13.58 -4.98
C ARG A 48 9.86 13.65 -5.93
N CYS A 49 8.78 12.93 -5.60
CA CYS A 49 7.69 12.66 -6.54
C CYS A 49 6.58 13.70 -6.51
N TYR A 50 6.44 14.46 -5.42
CA TYR A 50 5.32 15.38 -5.25
C TYR A 50 5.80 16.81 -4.99
N ARG A 51 4.97 17.74 -5.46
CA ARG A 51 5.14 19.18 -5.31
C ARG A 51 3.83 19.75 -4.76
N SER A 52 3.92 20.78 -3.92
CA SER A 52 2.77 21.57 -3.51
C SER A 52 2.21 22.38 -4.69
N GLU A 53 1.06 23.03 -4.50
CA GLU A 53 0.48 23.93 -5.50
C GLU A 53 1.46 25.06 -5.89
N GLY A 54 2.23 25.56 -4.92
CA GLY A 54 3.33 26.52 -5.15
C GLY A 54 4.60 25.95 -5.79
N GLY A 55 4.64 24.65 -6.11
CA GLY A 55 5.79 24.00 -6.73
C GLY A 55 6.92 23.64 -5.76
N HIS A 56 6.71 23.73 -4.45
CA HIS A 56 7.69 23.34 -3.45
C HIS A 56 7.67 21.81 -3.23
N PRO A 57 8.80 21.16 -2.90
CA PRO A 57 8.80 19.75 -2.55
C PRO A 57 7.87 19.46 -1.35
N VAL A 58 7.03 18.43 -1.47
CA VAL A 58 6.21 17.97 -0.34
C VAL A 58 7.11 17.30 0.69
N ALA A 59 7.03 17.74 1.95
CA ALA A 59 7.68 17.05 3.07
C ALA A 59 6.66 16.13 3.75
N VAL A 60 7.09 14.92 4.11
CA VAL A 60 6.31 14.13 5.07
C VAL A 60 6.63 14.70 6.44
N ARG A 61 5.62 15.12 7.20
CA ARG A 61 5.85 15.45 8.61
C ARG A 61 6.23 14.14 9.30
N ARG A 62 7.49 14.04 9.74
CA ARG A 62 7.94 12.93 10.56
C ARG A 62 7.04 12.86 11.79
N GLN A 63 6.18 11.86 11.84
CA GLN A 63 5.60 11.43 13.09
C GLN A 63 6.58 10.47 13.74
N ASP A 64 6.64 10.47 15.06
CA ASP A 64 7.33 9.44 15.82
C ASP A 64 6.59 8.12 15.58
N ASP A 65 6.93 7.48 14.48
CA ASP A 65 6.24 6.33 13.92
C ASP A 65 7.06 5.07 14.18
N LEU A 66 6.83 4.45 15.33
CA LEU A 66 7.48 3.20 15.70
C LEU A 66 7.17 2.04 14.73
N PHE A 67 6.04 2.07 14.03
CA PHE A 67 5.64 0.99 13.14
C PHE A 67 6.40 1.07 11.81
N SER A 68 6.33 2.20 11.11
CA SER A 68 7.07 2.38 9.86
C SER A 68 8.59 2.49 10.10
N ASP A 69 9.05 2.92 11.29
CA ASP A 69 10.47 2.90 11.64
C ASP A 69 10.99 1.46 11.83
N ALA A 70 10.13 0.52 12.24
CA ALA A 70 10.48 -0.89 12.40
C ALA A 70 10.53 -1.66 11.06
N ILE A 71 9.86 -1.16 10.02
CA ILE A 71 9.81 -1.82 8.71
C ILE A 71 11.11 -1.53 7.94
N THR A 72 11.86 -2.60 7.64
CA THR A 72 13.11 -2.60 6.86
C THR A 72 13.14 -3.84 5.95
N GLY A 73 14.18 -4.00 5.12
CA GLY A 73 14.37 -5.17 4.26
C GLY A 73 13.63 -5.09 2.92
N ARG A 74 13.23 -6.25 2.41
CA ARG A 74 12.47 -6.39 1.15
C ARG A 74 11.00 -6.15 1.43
N ILE A 75 10.47 -5.05 0.92
CA ILE A 75 9.11 -4.64 1.19
C ILE A 75 8.26 -4.55 -0.07
N VAL A 76 6.98 -4.87 0.05
CA VAL A 76 6.01 -4.65 -1.01
C VAL A 76 5.10 -3.49 -0.64
N TYR A 77 5.02 -2.50 -1.52
CA TYR A 77 3.92 -1.54 -1.51
C TYR A 77 2.76 -2.10 -2.33
N LEU A 78 1.62 -2.38 -1.68
CA LEU A 78 0.37 -2.73 -2.33
C LEU A 78 -0.46 -1.44 -2.50
N GLY A 79 -0.64 -1.00 -3.73
CA GLY A 79 -1.19 0.32 -4.04
C GLY A 79 -1.96 0.39 -5.35
N SER A 80 -2.37 1.61 -5.70
CA SER A 80 -3.11 1.93 -6.92
C SER A 80 -4.36 1.08 -7.13
N CYS A 81 -5.09 0.80 -6.03
CA CYS A 81 -6.32 0.05 -6.13
C CYS A 81 -7.44 0.94 -6.71
N SER A 82 -8.03 0.52 -7.83
CA SER A 82 -9.15 1.22 -8.47
C SER A 82 -10.35 0.29 -8.53
N PHE A 83 -11.51 0.78 -8.11
CA PHE A 83 -12.78 0.05 -8.09
C PHE A 83 -13.87 0.92 -8.74
N PRO A 84 -13.98 0.93 -10.08
CA PRO A 84 -14.81 1.88 -10.80
C PRO A 84 -16.33 1.65 -10.67
N CYS A 85 -16.77 0.57 -10.03
CA CYS A 85 -18.17 0.17 -9.97
C CYS A 85 -18.84 0.42 -8.61
N THR A 86 -20.17 0.47 -8.62
CA THR A 86 -20.99 0.38 -7.41
C THR A 86 -20.74 -0.98 -6.72
N GLY A 87 -20.64 -1.00 -5.39
CA GLY A 87 -20.26 -2.22 -4.65
C GLY A 87 -18.75 -2.42 -4.46
N ALA A 88 -17.93 -1.42 -4.76
CA ALA A 88 -16.47 -1.40 -4.55
C ALA A 88 -16.02 -1.97 -3.20
N ALA A 89 -16.79 -1.79 -2.13
CA ALA A 89 -16.46 -2.32 -0.81
C ALA A 89 -16.37 -3.85 -0.75
N ALA A 90 -17.33 -4.56 -1.37
CA ALA A 90 -17.33 -6.03 -1.38
C ALA A 90 -16.17 -6.56 -2.23
N ILE A 91 -15.96 -5.95 -3.40
CA ILE A 91 -14.86 -6.31 -4.30
C ILE A 91 -13.51 -6.03 -3.63
N PHE A 92 -13.38 -4.92 -2.92
CA PHE A 92 -12.17 -4.57 -2.17
C PHE A 92 -11.84 -5.63 -1.12
N SER A 93 -12.81 -6.07 -0.32
CA SER A 93 -12.60 -7.10 0.72
C SER A 93 -12.16 -8.45 0.16
N SER A 94 -12.55 -8.80 -1.07
CA SER A 94 -12.10 -10.03 -1.73
C SER A 94 -10.80 -9.86 -2.52
N ALA A 95 -10.62 -8.72 -3.18
CA ALA A 95 -9.50 -8.52 -4.10
C ALA A 95 -8.19 -8.22 -3.37
N VAL A 96 -8.23 -7.45 -2.28
CA VAL A 96 -7.02 -7.09 -1.52
C VAL A 96 -6.28 -8.32 -0.98
N PRO A 97 -6.94 -9.31 -0.33
CA PRO A 97 -6.27 -10.54 0.08
C PRO A 97 -5.61 -11.28 -1.09
N ILE A 98 -6.25 -11.35 -2.26
CA ILE A 98 -5.65 -11.96 -3.46
C ILE A 98 -4.37 -11.22 -3.85
N GLY A 99 -4.39 -9.89 -3.87
CA GLY A 99 -3.20 -9.08 -4.14
C GLY A 99 -2.07 -9.33 -3.15
N GLN A 100 -2.39 -9.48 -1.87
CA GLN A 100 -1.41 -9.81 -0.84
C GLN A 100 -0.83 -11.22 -1.04
N VAL A 101 -1.66 -12.23 -1.30
CA VAL A 101 -1.22 -13.61 -1.57
C VAL A 101 -0.25 -13.64 -2.76
N VAL A 102 -0.62 -12.99 -3.86
CA VAL A 102 0.24 -12.91 -5.06
C VAL A 102 1.55 -12.20 -4.73
N ALA A 103 1.53 -11.11 -3.96
CA ALA A 103 2.74 -10.41 -3.54
C ALA A 103 3.66 -11.25 -2.66
N PHE A 104 3.13 -11.93 -1.65
CA PHE A 104 3.92 -12.79 -0.78
C PHE A 104 4.51 -13.99 -1.51
N ASN A 105 3.77 -14.56 -2.47
CA ASN A 105 4.24 -15.67 -3.27
C ASN A 105 5.29 -15.26 -4.31
N LEU A 106 5.10 -14.12 -4.98
CA LEU A 106 5.97 -13.69 -6.07
C LEU A 106 7.28 -13.06 -5.56
N PHE A 107 7.20 -12.28 -4.49
CA PHE A 107 8.30 -11.42 -4.06
C PHE A 107 9.02 -11.89 -2.80
N GLU A 108 8.42 -12.81 -2.03
CA GLU A 108 8.91 -13.24 -0.71
C GLU A 108 9.36 -12.04 0.16
N PRO A 109 8.50 -11.04 0.38
CA PRO A 109 8.90 -9.84 1.12
C PRO A 109 8.94 -10.10 2.62
N ASP A 110 9.82 -9.37 3.31
CA ASP A 110 9.86 -9.27 4.77
C ASP A 110 8.59 -8.55 5.30
N TYR A 111 8.07 -7.61 4.51
CA TYR A 111 6.89 -6.82 4.86
C TYR A 111 6.06 -6.42 3.64
N LEU A 112 4.75 -6.33 3.80
CA LEU A 112 3.83 -5.71 2.85
C LEU A 112 3.15 -4.51 3.53
N TYR A 113 3.08 -3.37 2.85
CA TYR A 113 2.36 -2.19 3.35
C TYR A 113 1.48 -1.55 2.27
N ALA A 114 0.46 -0.81 2.71
CA ALA A 114 -0.45 -0.04 1.86
C ALA A 114 -0.86 1.26 2.54
N TRP A 115 -1.32 2.22 1.73
CA TRP A 115 -2.04 3.40 2.22
C TRP A 115 -3.54 3.15 2.12
N MET A 116 -4.28 3.36 3.21
CA MET A 116 -5.69 2.99 3.28
C MET A 116 -6.49 4.00 4.09
N ARG A 117 -7.71 4.33 3.63
CA ARG A 117 -8.63 5.16 4.43
C ARG A 117 -9.15 4.36 5.63
N PRO A 118 -9.45 4.98 6.79
CA PRO A 118 -9.79 4.26 8.00
C PRO A 118 -11.04 3.39 7.86
N VAL A 119 -12.03 3.87 7.10
CA VAL A 119 -13.28 3.13 6.80
C VAL A 119 -13.07 1.83 6.02
N HIS A 120 -11.93 1.66 5.35
CA HIS A 120 -11.58 0.45 4.61
C HIS A 120 -10.77 -0.53 5.45
N ILE A 121 -10.07 -0.05 6.47
CA ILE A 121 -9.18 -0.86 7.32
C ILE A 121 -9.96 -1.96 8.03
N GLU A 122 -11.13 -1.61 8.59
CA GLU A 122 -12.00 -2.55 9.29
C GLU A 122 -12.58 -3.64 8.38
N ARG A 123 -12.43 -3.49 7.06
CA ARG A 123 -12.99 -4.38 6.04
C ARG A 123 -11.95 -5.27 5.34
N VAL A 124 -10.66 -5.09 5.64
CA VAL A 124 -9.59 -5.95 5.13
C VAL A 124 -9.24 -6.96 6.20
N CYS A 125 -9.34 -8.24 5.84
CA CYS A 125 -8.94 -9.33 6.72
C CYS A 125 -7.41 -9.33 6.90
N ILE A 126 -6.99 -9.32 8.17
CA ILE A 126 -5.64 -9.62 8.67
C ILE A 126 -4.60 -8.52 8.39
N LEU A 127 -4.24 -7.81 9.47
CA LEU A 127 -3.18 -6.80 9.57
C LEU A 127 -2.42 -7.00 10.92
N ASP A 128 -1.09 -7.20 10.96
CA ASP A 128 -0.24 -7.16 12.21
C ASP A 128 -0.40 -5.80 12.86
N GLY A 129 -0.54 -4.79 12.00
CA GLY A 129 -0.47 -3.40 12.37
C GLY A 129 -1.39 -2.58 11.49
N VAL A 130 -2.33 -1.93 12.16
CA VAL A 130 -2.97 -0.72 11.65
C VAL A 130 -2.32 0.44 12.35
N GLN A 131 -1.71 1.34 11.59
CA GLN A 131 -1.37 2.64 12.11
C GLN A 131 -2.07 3.72 11.30
N ARG A 132 -2.90 4.50 11.98
CA ARG A 132 -3.40 5.75 11.43
C ARG A 132 -2.24 6.74 11.35
N GLY A 133 -1.48 6.68 10.26
CA GLY A 133 -0.47 7.68 9.94
C GLY A 133 -1.16 9.04 9.77
N ALA A 134 -0.49 10.13 10.17
CA ALA A 134 -0.87 11.42 9.64
C ALA A 134 -0.37 11.52 8.18
N PRO A 135 -1.19 12.09 7.30
CA PRO A 135 -0.82 12.32 5.91
C PRO A 135 0.41 13.24 5.79
N PRO A 136 1.11 13.18 4.63
CA PRO A 136 2.08 14.21 4.26
C PRO A 136 1.42 15.60 4.35
N ARG A 137 2.13 16.58 4.90
CA ARG A 137 1.66 17.98 4.96
C ARG A 137 2.69 18.88 4.32
N ASP A 138 2.24 19.90 3.61
CA ASP A 138 3.15 20.96 3.21
C ASP A 138 3.77 21.59 4.47
N PRO A 139 5.11 21.73 4.56
CA PRO A 139 5.75 22.42 5.67
C PRO A 139 5.29 23.88 5.84
N LEU A 140 4.71 24.49 4.80
CA LEU A 140 4.11 25.83 4.81
C LEU A 140 2.61 25.84 5.12
N GLY A 141 1.99 24.68 5.34
CA GLY A 141 0.56 24.58 5.68
C GLY A 141 -0.40 24.65 4.50
N GLU A 142 0.10 24.71 3.27
CA GLU A 142 -0.72 24.54 2.06
C GLU A 142 -1.18 23.07 1.92
N ARG A 143 -2.22 22.82 1.10
CA ARG A 143 -2.64 21.44 0.82
C ARG A 143 -1.52 20.75 0.04
N ALA A 144 -0.84 19.80 0.68
CA ALA A 144 -0.05 18.83 -0.06
C ALA A 144 -1.00 18.05 -0.99
N CYS A 145 -0.54 17.78 -2.21
CA CYS A 145 -1.24 17.09 -3.28
C CYS A 145 -2.24 15.99 -2.83
N SER A 146 -3.38 15.89 -3.53
CA SER A 146 -4.39 14.79 -3.75
C SER A 146 -4.57 13.62 -2.77
N ILE A 147 -3.83 13.52 -1.68
CA ILE A 147 -3.90 12.48 -0.68
C ILE A 147 -4.60 13.10 0.49
N ASP A 148 -5.83 12.63 0.65
CA ASP A 148 -6.72 13.13 1.66
C ASP A 148 -6.08 12.97 3.04
N ASN A 149 -6.46 13.91 3.92
CA ASN A 149 -5.87 14.01 5.24
C ASN A 149 -6.24 12.83 6.19
N ASP A 150 -6.75 11.73 5.64
CA ASP A 150 -7.31 10.59 6.35
C ASP A 150 -6.58 9.26 6.08
N LEU A 151 -5.58 9.17 5.20
CA LEU A 151 -4.92 7.88 4.92
C LEU A 151 -4.04 7.39 6.08
N ALA A 152 -4.18 6.10 6.38
CA ALA A 152 -3.39 5.33 7.32
C ALA A 152 -2.37 4.44 6.58
N ILE A 153 -1.23 4.16 7.21
CA ILE A 153 -0.32 3.09 6.76
C ILE A 153 -0.78 1.80 7.44
N VAL A 154 -1.02 0.77 6.64
CA VAL A 154 -1.33 -0.57 7.12
C VAL A 154 -0.33 -1.56 6.55
N GLY A 155 -0.07 -2.65 7.25
CA GLY A 155 0.83 -3.67 6.73
C GLY A 155 0.78 -4.99 7.46
N ASN A 156 1.40 -5.99 6.83
CA ASN A 156 1.55 -7.35 7.31
C ASN A 156 3.04 -7.72 7.27
N SER A 157 3.54 -8.32 8.34
CA SER A 157 4.85 -8.98 8.30
C SER A 157 4.79 -10.25 7.44
N ALA A 158 5.94 -10.77 7.01
CA ALA A 158 6.04 -12.05 6.32
C ALA A 158 5.31 -13.18 7.07
N ARG A 159 5.50 -13.25 8.39
CA ARG A 159 4.87 -14.26 9.27
C ARG A 159 3.36 -14.27 9.12
N GLU A 160 2.74 -13.10 9.07
CA GLU A 160 1.30 -13.00 8.95
C GLU A 160 0.79 -13.17 7.54
N GLY A 161 1.51 -12.66 6.54
CA GLY A 161 1.21 -12.92 5.14
C GLY A 161 1.08 -14.42 4.89
N TYR A 162 2.04 -15.20 5.39
CA TYR A 162 2.01 -16.66 5.28
C TYR A 162 0.92 -17.31 6.14
N ARG A 163 0.60 -16.74 7.32
CA ARG A 163 -0.56 -17.21 8.12
C ARG A 163 -1.87 -17.00 7.36
N MET A 164 -2.07 -15.85 6.74
CA MET A 164 -3.24 -15.56 5.93
C MET A 164 -3.34 -16.50 4.72
N ILE A 165 -2.24 -16.70 3.98
CA ILE A 165 -2.19 -17.67 2.85
C ILE A 165 -2.65 -19.05 3.32
N ARG A 166 -2.16 -19.49 4.48
CA ARG A 166 -2.54 -20.77 5.07
C ARG A 166 -4.04 -20.82 5.39
N LEU A 167 -4.60 -19.80 6.05
CA LEU A 167 -6.03 -19.74 6.37
C LEU A 167 -6.92 -19.78 5.11
N ILE A 168 -6.52 -19.07 4.05
CA ILE A 168 -7.21 -19.10 2.76
C ILE A 168 -7.15 -20.52 2.17
N SER A 169 -5.98 -21.17 2.20
CA SER A 169 -5.82 -22.53 1.67
C SER A 169 -6.60 -23.60 2.43
N GLU A 170 -6.93 -23.34 3.70
CA GLU A 170 -7.72 -24.20 4.57
C GLU A 170 -9.24 -23.90 4.51
N GLY A 171 -9.66 -22.88 3.72
CA GLY A 171 -11.07 -22.53 3.53
C GLY A 171 -11.70 -21.71 4.66
N PHE A 172 -10.91 -21.01 5.47
CA PHE A 172 -11.38 -20.21 6.59
C PHE A 172 -11.75 -18.76 6.23
N LEU A 173 -11.58 -18.35 4.97
CA LEU A 173 -11.89 -17.03 4.42
C LEU A 173 -12.56 -17.18 3.05
#